data_AF-A0A2E1PAU0-F1
#
_entry.id   AF-A0A2E1PAU0-F1
#
_cell.length_a   1.000
_cell.length_b   1.000
_cell.length_c   1.000
_cell.angle_alpha   90.00
_cell.angle_beta   90.00
_cell.angle_gamma   90.00
#
_symmetry.space_group_name_H-M   'P 1'
#
loop_
_entity.id
_entity.type
_entity.pdbx_description
1 polymer ?
#
loop_
_entity_poly.entity_id
_entity_poly.type
_entity_poly.pdbx_seq_one_letter_code
_entity_poly.pdbx_strand_id
1 'polypeptide(L)'
;MFFTIFFNEIKYWFGRPALYIYTMIFLFIALMISGSAAGLFDFLTVTTGSSKIVNSPLGISQLFGALTALIIFLYPSIIGVAVYRDYKSEMHTILYSYPFTKGEYLLAKFFSGIFIVHFIVLFVALGIGFGFVLPGTNGDIVADFELRPYLDIYLIYILPNMLFMGAIIFGVVTFTRNISAGFITVLIILILQGFLISLFEDPEKRYIAALFDPFGDAALAYYTRYWTVAEQNELYIPIQGVLIYNRLLWGAIGILLFASIYRLFDFGQNAFTINFNKKDSKRIIKSNFGGIIRVILPKTKFDFSIKNNLKALWKLSNIDFFFIIKSWPFISIVLVGLLINLIGLFELGQVFGTSTYPRTWRMLEAGNSFTLAINICIFLYSGILIHRSRISKIDQLVDTSPAPNWVLLGSKF
;
A
#
# COMPACT_ATOMS: atom_id res chain seq x y z
N MET A 1 2.67 -30.82 -4.70
CA MET A 1 3.42 -30.02 -3.69
C MET A 1 2.74 -28.71 -3.30
N PHE A 2 1.66 -28.28 -3.97
CA PHE A 2 0.93 -27.04 -3.63
C PHE A 2 0.61 -26.88 -2.12
N PHE A 3 -0.08 -27.85 -1.52
CA PHE A 3 -0.49 -27.75 -0.11
C PHE A 3 0.69 -27.63 0.84
N THR A 4 1.80 -28.31 0.55
CA THR A 4 3.02 -28.25 1.35
C THR A 4 3.61 -26.83 1.36
N ILE A 5 3.70 -26.20 0.18
CA ILE A 5 4.18 -24.81 0.05
C ILE A 5 3.21 -23.86 0.76
N PHE A 6 1.91 -24.02 0.51
CA PHE A 6 0.85 -23.19 1.08
C PHE A 6 0.85 -23.22 2.62
N PHE A 7 0.83 -24.40 3.23
CA PHE A 7 0.83 -24.53 4.69
C PHE A 7 2.15 -24.08 5.31
N ASN A 8 3.28 -24.25 4.62
CA ASN A 8 4.56 -23.74 5.09
C ASN A 8 4.57 -22.20 5.14
N GLU A 9 4.02 -21.52 4.12
CA GLU A 9 3.85 -20.07 4.13
C GLU A 9 2.93 -19.61 5.26
N ILE A 10 1.80 -20.29 5.46
CA ILE A 10 0.87 -19.96 6.54
C ILE A 10 1.57 -20.11 7.90
N LYS A 11 2.21 -21.26 8.15
CA LYS A 11 2.94 -21.51 9.40
C LYS A 11 4.00 -20.44 9.64
N TYR A 12 4.72 -20.03 8.60
CA TYR A 12 5.68 -18.95 8.67
C TYR A 12 5.03 -17.62 9.11
N TRP A 13 3.88 -17.26 8.55
CA TRP A 13 3.19 -16.01 8.90
C TRP A 13 2.64 -16.03 10.32
N PHE A 14 2.05 -17.14 10.77
CA PHE A 14 1.60 -17.31 12.15
C PHE A 14 2.75 -17.31 13.17
N GLY A 15 3.96 -17.67 12.75
CA GLY A 15 5.17 -17.54 13.58
C GLY A 15 5.73 -16.12 13.66
N ARG A 16 5.22 -15.16 12.86
CA ARG A 16 5.75 -13.79 12.81
C ARG A 16 4.94 -12.81 13.65
N PRO A 17 5.61 -12.00 14.50
CA PRO A 17 4.96 -10.91 15.23
C PRO A 17 4.23 -9.91 14.33
N ALA A 18 4.72 -9.68 13.11
CA ALA A 18 4.15 -8.73 12.16
C ALA A 18 2.66 -9.00 11.85
N LEU A 19 2.25 -10.27 11.75
CA LEU A 19 0.85 -10.63 11.50
C LEU A 19 -0.06 -10.12 12.64
N TYR A 20 0.31 -10.40 13.88
CA TYR A 20 -0.45 -9.99 15.06
C TYR A 20 -0.46 -8.48 15.22
N ILE A 21 0.66 -7.81 14.95
CA ILE A 21 0.75 -6.34 14.98
C ILE A 21 -0.19 -5.73 13.94
N TYR A 22 -0.16 -6.20 12.69
CA TYR A 22 -1.08 -5.71 11.66
C TYR A 22 -2.54 -5.98 12.03
N THR A 23 -2.85 -7.18 12.49
CA THR A 23 -4.20 -7.55 12.91
C THR A 23 -4.71 -6.64 14.04
N MET A 24 -3.88 -6.39 15.05
CA MET A 24 -4.24 -5.54 16.20
C MET A 24 -4.40 -4.06 15.79
N ILE A 25 -3.51 -3.53 14.94
CA ILE A 25 -3.62 -2.17 14.42
C ILE A 25 -4.89 -2.01 13.59
N PHE A 26 -5.15 -2.92 12.65
CA PHE A 26 -6.33 -2.83 11.79
C PHE A 26 -7.63 -3.06 12.58
N LEU A 27 -7.65 -3.95 13.56
CA LEU A 27 -8.78 -4.10 14.48
C LEU A 27 -9.02 -2.81 15.27
N PHE A 28 -7.97 -2.22 15.83
CA PHE A 28 -8.08 -0.99 16.60
C PHE A 28 -8.58 0.19 15.74
N ILE A 29 -8.03 0.37 14.54
CA ILE A 29 -8.47 1.41 13.61
C ILE A 29 -9.94 1.16 13.21
N ALA A 30 -10.31 -0.06 12.87
CA ALA A 30 -11.69 -0.41 12.51
C ALA A 30 -12.68 -0.13 13.65
N LEU A 31 -12.30 -0.46 14.89
CA LEU A 31 -13.06 -0.23 16.10
C LEU A 31 -13.20 1.28 16.40
N MET A 32 -12.13 2.05 16.25
CA MET A 32 -12.16 3.51 16.46
C MET A 32 -12.97 4.24 15.39
N ILE A 33 -12.87 3.85 14.11
CA ILE A 33 -13.62 4.50 13.02
C ILE A 33 -15.12 4.20 13.15
N SER A 34 -15.50 2.94 13.39
CA SER A 34 -16.91 2.58 13.58
C SER A 34 -17.51 3.16 14.87
N GLY A 35 -16.76 3.17 15.97
CA GLY A 35 -17.16 3.86 17.21
C GLY A 35 -17.33 5.36 17.01
N SER A 36 -16.40 6.01 16.30
CA SER A 36 -16.52 7.42 15.93
C SER A 36 -17.75 7.67 15.05
N ALA A 37 -18.04 6.79 14.10
CA ALA A 37 -19.23 6.90 13.27
C ALA A 37 -20.51 6.78 14.11
N ALA A 38 -20.52 5.92 15.14
CA ALA A 38 -21.61 5.77 16.09
C ALA A 38 -21.63 6.82 17.22
N GLY A 39 -20.91 7.93 17.09
CA GLY A 39 -21.01 9.06 18.00
C GLY A 39 -20.17 8.96 19.29
N LEU A 40 -19.21 8.04 19.37
CA LEU A 40 -18.31 7.88 20.54
C LEU A 40 -17.60 9.19 20.92
N PHE A 41 -17.34 10.08 19.94
CA PHE A 41 -16.66 11.37 20.12
C PHE A 41 -17.59 12.58 19.92
N ASP A 42 -18.92 12.40 19.93
CA ASP A 42 -19.86 13.51 19.74
C ASP A 42 -19.76 14.56 20.86
N PHE A 43 -19.34 14.14 22.06
CA PHE A 43 -19.03 15.04 23.18
C PHE A 43 -17.85 15.98 22.90
N LEU A 44 -16.95 15.64 21.97
CA LEU A 44 -15.82 16.49 21.55
C LEU A 44 -16.15 17.34 20.33
N THR A 45 -17.00 16.84 19.43
CA THR A 45 -17.23 17.46 18.12
C THR A 45 -18.47 18.33 18.06
N VAL A 46 -19.34 18.29 19.08
CA VAL A 46 -20.61 19.05 19.13
C VAL A 46 -21.44 18.83 17.86
N THR A 47 -21.45 17.58 17.38
CA THR A 47 -22.19 17.21 16.17
C THR A 47 -23.65 16.91 16.54
N THR A 48 -24.60 17.58 15.89
CA THR A 48 -26.04 17.30 16.01
C THR A 48 -26.36 15.97 15.35
N GLY A 49 -27.10 15.09 16.04
CA GLY A 49 -27.42 13.73 15.60
C GLY A 49 -27.87 13.63 14.14
N SER A 50 -27.30 12.67 13.41
CA SER A 50 -27.64 12.35 12.03
C SER A 50 -28.83 11.39 11.98
N SER A 51 -29.77 11.56 11.06
CA SER A 51 -30.86 10.60 10.82
C SER A 51 -30.41 9.34 10.07
N LYS A 52 -29.12 9.22 9.75
CA LYS A 52 -28.55 8.08 9.03
C LYS A 52 -28.07 7.02 10.01
N ILE A 53 -28.55 5.80 9.85
CA ILE A 53 -28.13 4.63 10.63
C ILE A 53 -26.72 4.24 10.18
N VAL A 54 -25.77 4.21 11.12
CA VAL A 54 -24.34 4.11 10.82
C VAL A 54 -23.90 2.68 10.49
N ASN A 55 -24.61 1.68 11.01
CA ASN A 55 -24.42 0.27 10.71
C ASN A 55 -25.40 -0.26 9.66
N SER A 56 -26.04 0.63 8.88
CA SER A 56 -26.78 0.26 7.68
C SER A 56 -25.88 -0.43 6.65
N PRO A 57 -26.43 -1.18 5.68
CA PRO A 57 -25.61 -1.84 4.65
C PRO A 57 -24.70 -0.87 3.88
N LEU A 58 -25.19 0.33 3.58
CA LEU A 58 -24.39 1.38 2.96
C LEU A 58 -23.34 1.95 3.92
N GLY A 59 -23.69 2.15 5.19
CA GLY A 59 -22.74 2.62 6.22
C GLY A 59 -21.58 1.65 6.43
N ILE A 60 -21.85 0.35 6.54
CA ILE A 60 -20.83 -0.69 6.65
C ILE A 60 -19.95 -0.70 5.38
N SER A 61 -20.55 -0.54 4.19
CA SER A 61 -19.78 -0.45 2.93
C SER A 61 -18.83 0.74 2.92
N GLN A 62 -19.25 1.90 3.42
CA GLN A 62 -18.41 3.09 3.52
C GLN A 62 -17.24 2.90 4.49
N LEU A 63 -17.49 2.25 5.64
CA LEU A 63 -16.44 1.93 6.61
C LEU A 63 -15.40 0.95 6.04
N PHE A 64 -15.83 -0.10 5.35
CA PHE A 64 -14.91 -1.00 4.66
C PHE A 64 -14.17 -0.30 3.51
N GLY A 65 -14.83 0.59 2.76
CA GLY A 65 -14.19 1.38 1.70
C GLY A 65 -13.03 2.22 2.23
N ALA A 66 -13.25 2.94 3.34
CA ALA A 66 -12.21 3.73 3.99
C ALA A 66 -11.01 2.87 4.45
N LEU A 67 -11.28 1.68 5.00
CA LEU A 67 -10.22 0.77 5.42
C LEU A 67 -9.53 0.06 4.26
N THR A 68 -10.22 -0.15 3.13
CA THR A 68 -9.66 -0.80 1.94
C THR A 68 -8.50 0.02 1.35
N ALA A 69 -8.62 1.35 1.40
CA ALA A 69 -7.53 2.26 1.00
C ALA A 69 -6.24 2.08 1.84
N LEU A 70 -6.35 1.57 3.07
CA LEU A 70 -5.19 1.22 3.90
C LEU A 70 -4.77 -0.25 3.71
N ILE A 71 -5.73 -1.17 3.58
CA ILE A 71 -5.48 -2.61 3.41
C ILE A 71 -4.67 -2.89 2.14
N ILE A 72 -4.81 -2.09 1.07
CA ILE A 72 -4.04 -2.27 -0.17
C ILE A 72 -2.51 -2.20 0.06
N PHE A 73 -2.03 -1.47 1.07
CA PHE A 73 -0.60 -1.44 1.43
C PHE A 73 -0.10 -2.74 2.06
N LEU A 74 -1.00 -3.62 2.52
CA LEU A 74 -0.65 -4.96 2.97
C LEU A 74 -0.32 -5.89 1.79
N TYR A 75 -0.83 -5.61 0.59
CA TYR A 75 -0.64 -6.50 -0.57
C TYR A 75 0.85 -6.64 -0.95
N PRO A 76 1.65 -5.58 -1.13
CA PRO A 76 3.08 -5.76 -1.37
C PRO A 76 3.76 -6.39 -0.14
N SER A 77 3.40 -5.95 1.07
CA SER A 77 4.00 -6.38 2.34
C SER A 77 3.79 -7.86 2.67
N ILE A 78 2.71 -8.47 2.16
CA ILE A 78 2.32 -9.86 2.45
C ILE A 78 2.40 -10.71 1.18
N ILE A 79 1.58 -10.39 0.18
CA ILE A 79 1.48 -11.15 -1.09
C ILE A 79 2.78 -10.99 -1.89
N GLY A 80 3.28 -9.77 -2.05
CA GLY A 80 4.54 -9.51 -2.76
C GLY A 80 5.76 -10.11 -2.04
N VAL A 81 5.82 -9.98 -0.71
CA VAL A 81 6.91 -10.54 0.10
C VAL A 81 6.96 -12.07 0.02
N ALA A 82 5.82 -12.76 -0.12
CA ALA A 82 5.80 -14.22 -0.21
C ALA A 82 6.72 -14.77 -1.33
N VAL A 83 6.78 -14.08 -2.47
CA VAL A 83 7.69 -14.41 -3.58
C VAL A 83 9.04 -13.74 -3.42
N TYR A 84 9.05 -12.44 -3.09
CA TYR A 84 10.30 -11.68 -2.96
C TYR A 84 11.26 -12.26 -1.92
N ARG A 85 10.74 -12.89 -0.87
CA ARG A 85 11.56 -13.54 0.18
C ARG A 85 12.43 -14.65 -0.39
N ASP A 86 11.93 -15.43 -1.35
CA ASP A 86 12.71 -16.51 -1.96
C ASP A 86 13.87 -15.97 -2.79
N TYR A 87 13.71 -14.80 -3.41
CA TYR A 87 14.78 -14.08 -4.08
C TYR A 87 15.76 -13.46 -3.08
N LYS A 88 15.26 -12.74 -2.08
CA LYS A 88 16.09 -12.05 -1.07
C LYS A 88 16.98 -13.01 -0.28
N SER A 89 16.50 -14.21 0.00
CA SER A 89 17.25 -15.25 0.72
C SER A 89 18.01 -16.20 -0.21
N GLU A 90 18.02 -15.95 -1.53
CA GLU A 90 18.63 -16.83 -2.55
C GLU A 90 18.07 -18.28 -2.55
N MET A 91 16.98 -18.52 -1.82
CA MET A 91 16.35 -19.83 -1.64
C MET A 91 15.72 -20.34 -2.94
N HIS A 92 15.39 -19.43 -3.87
CA HIS A 92 14.87 -19.78 -5.19
C HIS A 92 15.80 -20.74 -5.96
N THR A 93 17.12 -20.66 -5.76
CA THR A 93 18.10 -21.58 -6.39
C THR A 93 17.91 -23.04 -5.97
N ILE A 94 17.54 -23.27 -4.72
CA ILE A 94 17.26 -24.60 -4.17
C ILE A 94 15.83 -25.01 -4.51
N LEU A 95 14.86 -24.13 -4.27
CA LEU A 95 13.43 -24.42 -4.50
C LEU A 95 13.15 -24.80 -5.95
N TYR A 96 13.75 -24.11 -6.91
CA TYR A 96 13.49 -24.37 -8.33
C TYR A 96 14.12 -25.68 -8.85
N SER A 97 14.93 -26.35 -8.04
CA SER A 97 15.46 -27.69 -8.35
C SER A 97 14.53 -28.84 -7.93
N TYR A 98 13.49 -28.54 -7.13
CA TYR A 98 12.52 -29.55 -6.70
C TYR A 98 11.52 -29.88 -7.83
N PRO A 99 10.94 -31.09 -7.83
CA PRO A 99 10.03 -31.55 -8.87
C PRO A 99 8.59 -31.02 -8.66
N PHE A 100 8.42 -29.70 -8.56
CA PHE A 100 7.10 -29.07 -8.56
C PHE A 100 6.87 -28.21 -9.80
N THR A 101 5.62 -28.04 -10.18
CA THR A 101 5.24 -27.25 -11.34
C THR A 101 5.20 -25.74 -11.04
N LYS A 102 5.31 -24.91 -12.10
CA LYS A 102 5.15 -23.45 -12.01
C LYS A 102 3.83 -23.06 -11.34
N GLY A 103 2.76 -23.79 -11.64
CA GLY A 103 1.42 -23.52 -11.14
C GLY A 103 1.32 -23.78 -9.64
N GLU A 104 1.84 -24.92 -9.18
CA GLU A 104 1.87 -25.23 -7.76
C GLU A 104 2.66 -24.21 -6.95
N TYR A 105 3.78 -23.71 -7.49
CA TYR A 105 4.56 -22.66 -6.83
C TYR A 105 3.82 -21.31 -6.79
N LEU A 106 3.41 -20.79 -7.95
CA LEU A 106 2.81 -19.46 -8.04
C LEU A 106 1.47 -19.39 -7.32
N LEU A 107 0.58 -20.38 -7.52
CA LEU A 107 -0.72 -20.42 -6.86
C LEU A 107 -0.55 -20.56 -5.35
N ALA A 108 0.36 -21.40 -4.86
CA ALA A 108 0.53 -21.59 -3.42
C ALA A 108 1.02 -20.29 -2.75
N LYS A 109 2.01 -19.63 -3.36
CA LYS A 109 2.53 -18.34 -2.88
C LYS A 109 1.45 -17.26 -2.92
N PHE A 110 0.74 -17.13 -4.03
CA PHE A 110 -0.32 -16.15 -4.19
C PHE A 110 -1.46 -16.37 -3.19
N PHE A 111 -2.06 -17.55 -3.16
CA PHE A 111 -3.19 -17.85 -2.27
C PHE A 111 -2.81 -17.86 -0.79
N SER A 112 -1.57 -18.23 -0.43
CA SER A 112 -1.12 -18.11 0.96
C SER A 112 -1.09 -16.65 1.40
N GLY A 113 -0.61 -15.73 0.56
CA GLY A 113 -0.65 -14.29 0.85
C GLY A 113 -2.08 -13.76 0.94
N ILE A 114 -2.96 -14.17 0.00
CA ILE A 114 -4.38 -13.82 0.01
C ILE A 114 -5.07 -14.32 1.30
N PHE A 115 -4.77 -15.54 1.74
CA PHE A 115 -5.33 -16.09 2.97
C PHE A 115 -4.93 -15.27 4.21
N ILE A 116 -3.68 -14.83 4.29
CA ILE A 116 -3.21 -14.00 5.41
C ILE A 116 -3.86 -12.62 5.39
N VAL A 117 -4.04 -12.00 4.22
CA VAL A 117 -4.77 -10.74 4.09
C VAL A 117 -6.24 -10.93 4.48
N HIS A 118 -6.89 -12.00 3.99
CA HIS A 118 -8.26 -12.35 4.36
C HIS A 118 -8.42 -12.48 5.88
N PHE A 119 -7.48 -13.16 6.55
CA PHE A 119 -7.49 -13.29 7.99
C PHE A 119 -7.48 -11.91 8.68
N ILE A 120 -6.66 -10.96 8.23
CA ILE A 120 -6.65 -9.59 8.77
C ILE A 120 -8.00 -8.89 8.52
N VAL A 121 -8.59 -9.06 7.33
CA VAL A 121 -9.91 -8.49 7.01
C VAL A 121 -11.03 -9.03 7.90
N LEU A 122 -10.98 -10.30 8.32
CA LEU A 122 -11.95 -10.82 9.28
C LEU A 122 -11.89 -10.07 10.61
N PHE A 123 -10.69 -9.73 11.09
CA PHE A 123 -10.53 -8.91 12.30
C PHE A 123 -10.96 -7.45 12.09
N VAL A 124 -10.86 -6.93 10.86
CA VAL A 124 -11.46 -5.64 10.51
C VAL A 124 -12.99 -5.70 10.62
N ALA A 125 -13.61 -6.75 10.09
CA ALA A 125 -15.07 -6.94 10.20
C ALA A 125 -15.51 -7.01 11.67
N LEU A 126 -14.77 -7.75 12.50
CA LEU A 126 -14.99 -7.79 13.95
C LEU A 126 -14.80 -6.43 14.61
N GLY A 127 -13.75 -5.69 14.22
CA GLY A 127 -13.48 -4.35 14.73
C GLY A 127 -14.64 -3.38 14.42
N ILE A 128 -15.17 -3.40 13.20
CA ILE A 128 -16.35 -2.61 12.82
C ILE A 128 -17.56 -3.00 13.67
N GLY A 129 -17.85 -4.30 13.78
CA GLY A 129 -19.00 -4.80 14.56
C GLY A 129 -18.92 -4.41 16.04
N PHE A 130 -17.76 -4.59 16.68
CA PHE A 130 -17.57 -4.22 18.08
C PHE A 130 -17.53 -2.72 18.32
N GLY A 131 -17.06 -1.91 17.35
CA GLY A 131 -17.00 -0.46 17.52
C GLY A 131 -18.38 0.20 17.65
N PHE A 132 -19.42 -0.37 17.04
CA PHE A 132 -20.80 0.11 17.18
C PHE A 132 -21.39 -0.10 18.59
N VAL A 133 -20.85 -1.05 19.37
CA VAL A 133 -21.37 -1.45 20.69
C VAL A 133 -20.48 -0.92 21.83
N LEU A 134 -19.56 0.00 21.55
CA LEU A 134 -18.69 0.55 22.58
C LEU A 134 -19.49 1.41 23.58
N PRO A 135 -19.08 1.43 24.86
CA PRO A 135 -19.69 2.30 25.84
C PRO A 135 -19.48 3.77 25.42
N GLY A 136 -20.58 4.50 25.21
CA GLY A 136 -20.58 5.88 24.76
C GLY A 136 -21.03 6.09 23.32
N THR A 137 -21.40 5.03 22.58
CA THR A 137 -22.08 5.17 21.29
C THR A 137 -23.54 5.61 21.45
N ASN A 138 -24.06 6.30 20.44
CA ASN A 138 -25.45 6.72 20.38
C ASN A 138 -26.32 5.57 19.83
N GLY A 139 -27.20 5.03 20.68
CA GLY A 139 -28.12 3.95 20.31
C GLY A 139 -29.19 4.35 19.30
N ASP A 140 -29.48 5.64 19.13
CA ASP A 140 -30.51 6.12 18.20
C ASP A 140 -30.09 6.00 16.72
N ILE A 141 -28.78 5.91 16.46
CA ILE A 141 -28.21 5.84 15.11
C ILE A 141 -27.59 4.47 14.80
N VAL A 142 -27.72 3.51 15.71
CA VAL A 142 -27.19 2.14 15.58
C VAL A 142 -28.36 1.16 15.63
N ALA A 143 -28.57 0.42 14.54
CA ALA A 143 -29.53 -0.66 14.46
C ALA A 143 -28.98 -1.97 15.07
N ASP A 144 -29.80 -3.01 15.12
CA ASP A 144 -29.36 -4.35 15.54
C ASP A 144 -28.27 -4.91 14.60
N PHE A 145 -27.42 -5.78 15.15
CA PHE A 145 -26.36 -6.40 14.37
C PHE A 145 -26.92 -7.38 13.33
N GLU A 146 -26.57 -7.14 12.06
CA GLU A 146 -26.88 -8.05 10.97
C GLU A 146 -25.60 -8.53 10.27
N LEU A 147 -25.49 -9.84 10.04
CA LEU A 147 -24.31 -10.45 9.41
C LEU A 147 -24.29 -10.25 7.88
N ARG A 148 -25.46 -10.16 7.25
CA ARG A 148 -25.61 -10.15 5.79
C ARG A 148 -24.84 -9.01 5.10
N PRO A 149 -24.89 -7.75 5.58
CA PRO A 149 -24.13 -6.67 4.94
C PRO A 149 -22.62 -6.93 4.90
N TYR A 150 -22.05 -7.51 5.97
CA TYR A 150 -20.63 -7.87 6.02
C TYR A 150 -20.26 -8.92 4.97
N LEU A 151 -21.12 -9.93 4.78
CA LEU A 151 -20.92 -10.98 3.78
C LEU A 151 -21.05 -10.41 2.36
N ASP A 152 -22.05 -9.58 2.10
CA ASP A 152 -22.27 -8.95 0.80
C ASP A 152 -21.05 -8.11 0.40
N ILE A 153 -20.56 -7.25 1.31
CA ILE A 153 -19.36 -6.42 1.05
C ILE A 153 -18.13 -7.30 0.85
N TYR A 154 -17.94 -8.32 1.68
CA TYR A 154 -16.78 -9.18 1.57
C TYR A 154 -16.73 -9.92 0.22
N LEU A 155 -17.85 -10.52 -0.19
CA LEU A 155 -17.92 -11.32 -1.42
C LEU A 155 -17.96 -10.46 -2.69
N ILE A 156 -18.63 -9.31 -2.65
CA ILE A 156 -18.87 -8.49 -3.84
C ILE A 156 -17.74 -7.47 -4.05
N TYR A 157 -17.12 -6.96 -2.98
CA TYR A 157 -16.09 -5.92 -3.07
C TYR A 157 -14.72 -6.44 -2.68
N ILE A 158 -14.57 -6.90 -1.44
CA ILE A 158 -13.24 -7.16 -0.87
C ILE A 158 -12.55 -8.31 -1.60
N LEU A 159 -13.21 -9.44 -1.77
CA LEU A 159 -12.61 -10.64 -2.35
C LEU A 159 -12.21 -10.43 -3.82
N PRO A 160 -13.07 -9.90 -4.72
CA PRO A 160 -12.68 -9.59 -6.09
C PRO A 160 -11.53 -8.59 -6.18
N ASN A 161 -11.59 -7.51 -5.39
CA ASN A 161 -10.54 -6.49 -5.37
C ASN A 161 -9.20 -7.06 -4.86
N MET A 162 -9.24 -7.88 -3.80
CA MET A 162 -8.06 -8.52 -3.24
C MET A 162 -7.41 -9.49 -4.23
N LEU A 163 -8.20 -10.25 -5.00
CA LEU A 163 -7.69 -11.14 -6.04
C LEU A 163 -7.09 -10.34 -7.21
N PHE A 164 -7.80 -9.33 -7.71
CA PHE A 164 -7.37 -8.53 -8.86
C PHE A 164 -6.10 -7.71 -8.54
N MET A 165 -6.16 -6.86 -7.51
CA MET A 165 -5.04 -6.00 -7.11
C MET A 165 -3.88 -6.81 -6.55
N GLY A 166 -4.19 -7.88 -5.80
CA GLY A 166 -3.18 -8.82 -5.34
C GLY A 166 -2.42 -9.43 -6.50
N ALA A 167 -3.10 -9.82 -7.59
CA ALA A 167 -2.46 -10.41 -8.76
C ALA A 167 -1.56 -9.39 -9.49
N ILE A 168 -1.97 -8.13 -9.63
CA ILE A 168 -1.14 -7.06 -10.18
C ILE A 168 0.17 -6.94 -9.39
N ILE A 169 0.06 -6.78 -8.06
CA ILE A 169 1.21 -6.54 -7.19
C ILE A 169 2.10 -7.78 -7.15
N PHE A 170 1.52 -8.97 -7.05
CA PHE A 170 2.24 -10.24 -7.12
C PHE A 170 3.03 -10.35 -8.43
N GLY A 171 2.41 -10.04 -9.57
CA GLY A 171 3.07 -10.03 -10.87
C GLY A 171 4.24 -9.05 -10.92
N VAL A 172 4.01 -7.79 -10.55
CA VAL A 172 5.06 -6.75 -10.55
C VAL A 172 6.24 -7.17 -9.67
N VAL A 173 5.99 -7.61 -8.44
CA VAL A 173 7.06 -8.01 -7.52
C VAL A 173 7.80 -9.25 -8.02
N THR A 174 7.08 -10.20 -8.63
CA THR A 174 7.68 -11.42 -9.19
C THR A 174 8.65 -11.12 -10.32
N PHE A 175 8.28 -10.26 -11.27
CA PHE A 175 9.11 -9.95 -12.43
C PHE A 175 10.23 -8.94 -12.14
N THR A 176 9.96 -7.94 -11.29
CA THR A 176 10.97 -6.93 -10.92
C THR A 176 11.96 -7.45 -9.87
N ARG A 177 11.58 -8.50 -9.12
CA ARG A 177 12.30 -8.98 -7.92
C ARG A 177 12.60 -7.86 -6.94
N ASN A 178 11.70 -6.86 -6.86
CA ASN A 178 11.87 -5.70 -6.01
C ASN A 178 10.58 -5.41 -5.26
N ILE A 179 10.63 -5.50 -3.93
CA ILE A 179 9.48 -5.18 -3.09
C ILE A 179 9.03 -3.73 -3.23
N SER A 180 9.95 -2.79 -3.46
CA SER A 180 9.64 -1.37 -3.64
C SER A 180 8.78 -1.13 -4.88
N ALA A 181 8.94 -1.93 -5.94
CA ALA A 181 8.11 -1.84 -7.14
C ALA A 181 6.63 -2.17 -6.81
N GLY A 182 6.39 -3.11 -5.89
CA GLY A 182 5.04 -3.41 -5.39
C GLY A 182 4.41 -2.22 -4.68
N PHE A 183 5.14 -1.54 -3.79
CA PHE A 183 4.65 -0.34 -3.10
C PHE A 183 4.40 0.82 -4.07
N ILE A 184 5.29 1.05 -5.04
CA ILE A 184 5.09 2.06 -6.09
C ILE A 184 3.84 1.75 -6.90
N THR A 185 3.57 0.47 -7.20
CA THR A 185 2.37 0.06 -7.92
C THR A 185 1.09 0.37 -7.15
N VAL A 186 1.08 0.12 -5.82
CA VAL A 186 -0.05 0.51 -4.96
C VAL A 186 -0.32 2.01 -5.05
N LEU A 187 0.73 2.83 -4.96
CA LEU A 187 0.59 4.27 -5.11
C LEU A 187 0.00 4.63 -6.48
N ILE A 188 0.55 4.10 -7.56
CA ILE A 188 0.03 4.29 -8.94
C ILE A 188 -1.46 3.97 -9.01
N ILE A 189 -1.90 2.84 -8.46
CA ILE A 189 -3.29 2.40 -8.48
C ILE A 189 -4.20 3.40 -7.72
N LEU A 190 -3.81 3.84 -6.52
CA LEU A 190 -4.62 4.79 -5.73
C LEU A 190 -4.84 6.12 -6.44
N ILE A 191 -3.87 6.55 -7.24
CA ILE A 191 -3.95 7.81 -7.99
C ILE A 191 -4.81 7.64 -9.23
N LEU A 192 -4.61 6.54 -9.95
CA LEU A 192 -5.45 6.21 -11.09
C LEU A 192 -6.91 6.14 -10.65
N GLN A 193 -7.18 5.60 -9.47
CA GLN A 193 -8.52 5.64 -8.87
C GLN A 193 -9.01 7.08 -8.65
N GLY A 194 -8.24 7.93 -7.96
CA GLY A 194 -8.62 9.32 -7.73
C GLY A 194 -8.87 10.11 -9.04
N PHE A 195 -8.02 9.88 -10.05
CA PHE A 195 -8.15 10.49 -11.37
C PHE A 195 -9.37 9.98 -12.15
N LEU A 196 -9.66 8.68 -12.10
CA LEU A 196 -10.85 8.11 -12.73
C LEU A 196 -12.14 8.68 -12.12
N ILE A 197 -12.15 8.87 -10.80
CA ILE A 197 -13.30 9.48 -10.10
C ILE A 197 -13.51 10.92 -10.56
N SER A 198 -12.43 11.71 -10.71
CA SER A 198 -12.52 13.13 -11.08
C SER A 198 -12.89 13.33 -12.57
N LEU A 199 -12.25 12.57 -13.48
CA LEU A 199 -12.51 12.66 -14.92
C LEU A 199 -13.96 12.34 -15.33
N PHE A 200 -14.65 11.54 -14.52
CA PHE A 200 -15.99 11.05 -14.84
C PHE A 200 -17.07 11.59 -13.89
N GLU A 201 -16.84 12.77 -13.31
CA GLU A 201 -17.83 13.46 -12.49
C GLU A 201 -19.06 13.90 -13.33
N ASP A 202 -18.84 14.16 -14.63
CA ASP A 202 -19.84 14.48 -15.64
C ASP A 202 -20.99 13.47 -15.67
N PRO A 203 -22.26 13.90 -15.56
CA PRO A 203 -23.43 13.03 -15.57
C PRO A 203 -23.45 11.98 -16.69
N GLU A 204 -23.03 12.36 -17.89
CA GLU A 204 -23.05 11.50 -19.08
C GLU A 204 -22.01 10.39 -19.04
N LYS A 205 -20.89 10.60 -18.32
CA LYS A 205 -19.78 9.64 -18.28
C LYS A 205 -19.81 8.72 -17.07
N ARG A 206 -20.76 8.90 -16.14
CA ARG A 206 -20.85 8.12 -14.89
C ARG A 206 -21.02 6.62 -15.10
N TYR A 207 -21.75 6.22 -16.15
CA TYR A 207 -21.90 4.80 -16.48
C TYR A 207 -20.55 4.17 -16.85
N ILE A 208 -19.75 4.89 -17.64
CA ILE A 208 -18.41 4.46 -18.04
C ILE A 208 -17.48 4.46 -16.83
N ALA A 209 -17.57 5.48 -15.96
CA ALA A 209 -16.85 5.54 -14.68
C ALA A 209 -17.10 4.30 -13.82
N ALA A 210 -18.38 3.96 -13.64
CA ALA A 210 -18.80 2.83 -12.84
C ALA A 210 -18.31 1.49 -13.41
N LEU A 211 -18.15 1.39 -14.74
CA LEU A 211 -17.61 0.18 -15.37
C LEU A 211 -16.08 0.08 -15.25
N PHE A 212 -15.37 1.20 -15.43
CA PHE A 212 -13.90 1.27 -15.43
C PHE A 212 -13.28 1.58 -14.06
N ASP A 213 -14.07 1.64 -12.99
CA ASP A 213 -13.56 1.70 -11.64
C ASP A 213 -13.23 0.28 -11.11
N PRO A 214 -11.94 -0.09 -10.95
CA PRO A 214 -11.57 -1.41 -10.47
C PRO A 214 -11.92 -1.66 -9.01
N PHE A 215 -12.18 -0.63 -8.20
CA PHE A 215 -12.59 -0.78 -6.80
C PHE A 215 -14.11 -0.99 -6.69
N GLY A 216 -14.87 -0.40 -7.61
CA GLY A 216 -16.33 -0.47 -7.71
C GLY A 216 -17.08 0.52 -6.80
N ASP A 217 -16.37 1.47 -6.20
CA ASP A 217 -16.95 2.57 -5.43
C ASP A 217 -17.85 3.45 -6.31
N ALA A 218 -17.43 3.72 -7.54
CA ALA A 218 -18.23 4.46 -8.53
C ALA A 218 -19.48 3.67 -8.95
N ALA A 219 -19.39 2.34 -9.03
CA ALA A 219 -20.54 1.49 -9.33
C ALA A 219 -21.57 1.48 -8.20
N LEU A 220 -21.12 1.46 -6.95
CA LEU A 220 -22.00 1.62 -5.79
C LEU A 220 -22.66 3.01 -5.81
N ALA A 221 -21.84 4.06 -5.93
CA ALA A 221 -22.30 5.43 -5.95
C ALA A 221 -23.30 5.72 -7.06
N TYR A 222 -23.17 5.05 -8.22
CA TYR A 222 -24.12 5.18 -9.33
C TYR A 222 -25.57 4.85 -8.93
N TYR A 223 -25.76 3.79 -8.14
CA TYR A 223 -27.09 3.37 -7.69
C TYR A 223 -27.54 4.06 -6.40
N THR A 224 -26.61 4.37 -5.49
CA THR A 224 -26.95 4.90 -4.17
C THR A 224 -27.06 6.43 -4.11
N ARG A 225 -26.66 7.14 -5.18
CA ARG A 225 -26.61 8.62 -5.20
C ARG A 225 -27.97 9.27 -4.97
N TYR A 226 -29.04 8.67 -5.49
CA TYR A 226 -30.40 9.21 -5.39
C TYR A 226 -31.20 8.60 -4.25
N TRP A 227 -30.58 7.76 -3.42
CA TRP A 227 -31.25 7.18 -2.26
C TRP A 227 -31.52 8.26 -1.21
N THR A 228 -32.77 8.30 -0.79
CA THR A 228 -33.21 9.01 0.42
C THR A 228 -32.53 8.43 1.66
N VAL A 229 -32.58 9.16 2.78
CA VAL A 229 -31.97 8.67 4.04
C VAL A 229 -32.63 7.36 4.49
N ALA A 230 -33.94 7.20 4.30
CA ALA A 230 -34.66 5.96 4.61
C ALA A 230 -34.14 4.78 3.75
N GLU A 231 -33.99 4.99 2.44
CA GLU A 231 -33.45 3.98 1.53
C GLU A 231 -31.99 3.62 1.86
N GLN A 232 -31.15 4.59 2.22
CA GLN A 232 -29.77 4.33 2.65
C GLN A 232 -29.69 3.49 3.93
N ASN A 233 -30.71 3.58 4.79
CA ASN A 233 -30.76 2.85 6.05
C ASN A 233 -31.24 1.40 5.87
N GLU A 234 -32.15 1.14 4.93
CA GLU A 234 -32.82 -0.16 4.77
C GLU A 234 -32.32 -0.99 3.57
N LEU A 235 -31.91 -0.35 2.47
CA LEU A 235 -31.58 -1.08 1.24
C LEU A 235 -30.18 -1.71 1.30
N TYR A 236 -30.12 -2.99 0.90
CA TYR A 236 -28.87 -3.70 0.67
C TYR A 236 -28.17 -3.22 -0.59
N ILE A 237 -26.89 -3.58 -0.72
CA ILE A 237 -26.09 -3.28 -1.90
C ILE A 237 -26.82 -3.79 -3.17
N PRO A 238 -27.07 -2.93 -4.15
CA PRO A 238 -27.83 -3.29 -5.34
C PRO A 238 -26.97 -4.16 -6.28
N ILE A 239 -27.16 -5.48 -6.22
CA ILE A 239 -26.48 -6.45 -7.08
C ILE A 239 -27.17 -6.49 -8.45
N GLN A 240 -27.01 -5.42 -9.24
CA GLN A 240 -27.67 -5.31 -10.54
C GLN A 240 -26.87 -4.48 -11.54
N GLY A 241 -27.17 -4.71 -12.83
CA GLY A 241 -26.67 -3.93 -13.95
C GLY A 241 -25.16 -3.68 -13.92
N VAL A 242 -24.78 -2.42 -13.75
CA VAL A 242 -23.39 -1.95 -13.88
C VAL A 242 -22.46 -2.58 -12.85
N LEU A 243 -22.95 -2.88 -11.64
CA LEU A 243 -22.13 -3.50 -10.62
C LEU A 243 -21.71 -4.92 -11.04
N ILE A 244 -22.63 -5.72 -11.58
CA ILE A 244 -22.32 -7.07 -12.05
C ILE A 244 -21.34 -7.02 -13.23
N TYR A 245 -21.58 -6.13 -14.20
CA TYR A 245 -20.68 -5.96 -15.34
C TYR A 245 -19.27 -5.54 -14.90
N ASN A 246 -19.16 -4.64 -13.93
CA ASN A 246 -17.89 -4.26 -13.32
C ASN A 246 -17.18 -5.48 -12.71
N ARG A 247 -17.88 -6.27 -11.87
CA ARG A 247 -17.27 -7.43 -11.18
C ARG A 247 -16.86 -8.53 -12.14
N LEU A 248 -17.64 -8.80 -13.19
CA LEU A 248 -17.28 -9.76 -14.22
C LEU A 248 -16.09 -9.27 -15.05
N LEU A 249 -16.06 -7.98 -15.42
CA LEU A 249 -14.98 -7.39 -16.20
C LEU A 249 -13.65 -7.47 -15.43
N TRP A 250 -13.60 -6.95 -14.20
CA TRP A 250 -12.37 -6.93 -13.42
C TRP A 250 -11.96 -8.32 -12.91
N GLY A 251 -12.94 -9.20 -12.64
CA GLY A 251 -12.67 -10.62 -12.38
C GLY A 251 -12.02 -11.31 -13.58
N ALA A 252 -12.55 -11.10 -14.79
CA ALA A 252 -11.97 -11.63 -16.02
C ALA A 252 -10.57 -11.07 -16.30
N ILE A 253 -10.37 -9.77 -16.14
CA ILE A 253 -9.04 -9.14 -16.27
C ILE A 253 -8.07 -9.71 -15.24
N GLY A 254 -8.50 -9.95 -13.99
CA GLY A 254 -7.68 -10.58 -12.95
C GLY A 254 -7.23 -11.99 -13.32
N ILE A 255 -8.15 -12.80 -13.86
CA ILE A 255 -7.83 -14.16 -14.34
C ILE A 255 -6.84 -14.08 -15.52
N LEU A 256 -7.08 -13.20 -16.50
CA LEU A 256 -6.19 -13.00 -17.64
C LEU A 256 -4.79 -12.53 -17.22
N LEU A 257 -4.74 -11.63 -16.24
CA LEU A 257 -3.49 -11.13 -15.68
C LEU A 257 -2.72 -12.26 -14.98
N PHE A 258 -3.39 -13.07 -14.15
CA PHE A 258 -2.75 -14.20 -13.51
C PHE A 258 -2.30 -15.27 -14.50
N ALA A 259 -3.11 -15.56 -15.53
CA ALA A 259 -2.74 -16.45 -16.62
C ALA A 259 -1.51 -15.93 -17.40
N SER A 260 -1.42 -14.61 -17.58
CA SER A 260 -0.24 -13.96 -18.18
C SER A 260 1.00 -14.11 -17.31
N ILE A 261 0.88 -13.94 -15.99
CA ILE A 261 1.97 -14.19 -15.04
C ILE A 261 2.44 -15.65 -15.15
N TYR A 262 1.51 -16.60 -15.13
CA TYR A 262 1.82 -18.02 -15.25
C TYR A 262 2.57 -18.36 -16.55
N ARG A 263 2.13 -17.78 -17.68
CA ARG A 263 2.74 -18.03 -19.00
C ARG A 263 4.13 -17.42 -19.14
N LEU A 264 4.32 -16.21 -18.60
CA LEU A 264 5.60 -15.49 -18.72
C LEU A 264 6.64 -16.00 -17.71
N PHE A 265 6.20 -16.50 -16.56
CA PHE A 265 7.09 -16.95 -15.50
C PHE A 265 7.88 -18.20 -15.91
N ASP A 266 9.18 -18.17 -15.63
CA ASP A 266 10.05 -19.32 -15.79
C ASP A 266 11.11 -19.39 -14.69
N PHE A 267 11.43 -20.60 -14.25
CA PHE A 267 12.37 -20.83 -13.15
C PHE A 267 13.82 -20.44 -13.53
N GLY A 268 14.15 -20.47 -14.83
CA GLY A 268 15.46 -20.09 -15.35
C GLY A 268 15.60 -18.61 -15.74
N GLN A 269 14.55 -17.80 -15.67
CA GLN A 269 14.66 -16.38 -16.05
C GLN A 269 15.44 -15.59 -15.01
N ASN A 270 16.19 -14.56 -15.45
CA ASN A 270 16.76 -13.54 -14.58
C ASN A 270 15.77 -12.37 -14.40
N ALA A 271 15.97 -11.53 -13.38
CA ALA A 271 15.10 -10.37 -13.17
C ALA A 271 15.02 -9.52 -14.43
N PHE A 272 13.82 -9.03 -14.78
CA PHE A 272 13.68 -8.07 -15.87
C PHE A 272 14.45 -6.80 -15.50
N THR A 273 15.52 -6.51 -16.24
CA THR A 273 16.30 -5.29 -16.10
C THR A 273 16.16 -4.48 -17.37
N ILE A 274 15.45 -3.36 -17.29
CA ILE A 274 15.37 -2.39 -18.39
C ILE A 274 16.67 -1.60 -18.35
N ASN A 275 17.68 -2.09 -19.06
CA ASN A 275 18.98 -1.43 -19.12
C ASN A 275 19.12 -0.67 -20.44
N PHE A 276 18.90 0.65 -20.40
CA PHE A 276 19.03 1.54 -21.58
C PHE A 276 20.48 1.77 -22.02
N ASN A 277 21.47 1.28 -21.27
CA ASN A 277 22.87 1.31 -21.64
C ASN A 277 23.51 -0.07 -21.37
N LYS A 278 23.42 -0.96 -22.37
CA LYS A 278 24.24 -2.17 -22.41
C LYS A 278 25.70 -1.76 -22.63
N LYS A 279 26.43 -1.49 -21.56
CA LYS A 279 27.89 -1.61 -21.60
C LYS A 279 28.22 -3.09 -21.46
N ASP A 280 28.87 -3.64 -22.47
CA ASP A 280 29.42 -5.00 -22.42
C ASP A 280 30.27 -5.15 -21.16
N SER A 281 29.84 -6.05 -20.27
CA SER A 281 30.61 -6.38 -19.08
C SER A 281 31.83 -7.19 -19.53
N LYS A 282 32.91 -6.49 -19.88
CA LYS A 282 34.23 -7.12 -20.01
C LYS A 282 34.56 -7.76 -18.67
N ARG A 283 34.65 -9.09 -18.65
CA ARG A 283 35.08 -9.87 -17.48
C ARG A 283 36.46 -9.36 -17.09
N ILE A 284 36.54 -8.57 -16.03
CA ILE A 284 37.81 -8.10 -15.49
C ILE A 284 38.45 -9.32 -14.81
N ILE A 285 39.34 -9.98 -15.52
CA ILE A 285 40.22 -10.98 -14.94
C ILE A 285 41.18 -10.19 -14.05
N LYS A 286 40.97 -10.23 -12.73
CA LYS A 286 41.97 -9.70 -11.79
C LYS A 286 43.25 -10.50 -11.98
N SER A 287 44.24 -9.91 -12.66
CA SER A 287 45.60 -10.41 -12.62
C SER A 287 46.16 -10.10 -11.24
N ASN A 288 46.15 -11.07 -10.33
CA ASN A 288 46.80 -10.94 -9.02
C ASN A 288 48.34 -11.02 -9.11
N PHE A 289 48.93 -10.71 -10.27
CA PHE A 289 50.37 -10.69 -10.51
C PHE A 289 50.98 -9.31 -10.22
N GLY A 290 50.60 -8.71 -9.08
CA GLY A 290 51.27 -7.54 -8.54
C GLY A 290 52.03 -7.95 -7.29
N GLY A 291 53.35 -7.77 -7.28
CA GLY A 291 54.17 -7.99 -6.09
C GLY A 291 53.69 -7.16 -4.89
N ILE A 292 54.08 -7.56 -3.68
CA ILE A 292 53.74 -6.85 -2.45
C ILE A 292 54.41 -5.47 -2.48
N ILE A 293 53.69 -4.45 -2.97
CA ILE A 293 54.16 -3.07 -2.95
C ILE A 293 53.91 -2.54 -1.54
N ARG A 294 54.97 -2.14 -0.85
CA ARG A 294 54.87 -1.54 0.48
C ARG A 294 54.31 -0.12 0.33
N VAL A 295 53.00 0.02 0.42
CA VAL A 295 52.33 1.32 0.41
C VAL A 295 52.57 2.00 1.76
N ILE A 296 53.40 3.04 1.76
CA ILE A 296 53.60 3.89 2.94
C ILE A 296 52.36 4.77 3.07
N LEU A 297 51.43 4.38 3.94
CA LEU A 297 50.24 5.18 4.22
C LEU A 297 50.64 6.43 5.03
N PRO A 298 50.14 7.63 4.67
CA PRO A 298 50.37 8.82 5.46
C PRO A 298 49.77 8.65 6.87
N LYS A 299 50.52 9.04 7.90
CA LYS A 299 50.01 9.05 9.29
C LYS A 299 48.95 10.15 9.41
N THR A 300 47.68 9.75 9.43
CA THR A 300 46.56 10.67 9.64
C THR A 300 46.38 10.98 11.13
N LYS A 301 46.26 12.26 11.49
CA LYS A 301 45.82 12.67 12.82
C LYS A 301 44.29 12.69 12.85
N PHE A 302 43.68 12.06 13.87
CA PHE A 302 42.24 12.11 14.08
C PHE A 302 41.89 13.36 14.90
N ASP A 303 40.94 14.16 14.41
CA ASP A 303 40.39 15.31 15.12
C ASP A 303 38.93 15.01 15.50
N PHE A 304 38.69 14.82 16.79
CA PHE A 304 37.36 14.55 17.37
C PHE A 304 36.69 15.80 17.93
N SER A 305 37.12 16.99 17.51
CA SER A 305 36.51 18.26 17.92
C SER A 305 35.02 18.32 17.58
N ILE A 306 34.26 19.07 18.38
CA ILE A 306 32.82 19.32 18.18
C ILE A 306 32.57 19.90 16.78
N LYS A 307 33.46 20.76 16.27
CA LYS A 307 33.37 21.33 14.92
C LYS A 307 33.46 20.24 13.84
N ASN A 308 34.33 19.24 14.02
CA ASN A 308 34.45 18.14 13.07
C ASN A 308 33.26 17.17 13.18
N ASN A 309 32.74 16.94 14.39
CA ASN A 309 31.52 16.16 14.61
C ASN A 309 30.29 16.81 13.95
N LEU A 310 30.14 18.14 14.02
CA LEU A 310 29.10 18.88 13.29
C LEU A 310 29.25 18.77 11.78
N LYS A 311 30.48 18.84 11.25
CA LYS A 311 30.73 18.61 9.82
C LYS A 311 30.38 17.19 9.40
N ALA A 312 30.70 16.19 10.23
CA ALA A 312 30.36 14.80 9.99
C ALA A 312 28.84 14.60 9.99
N LEU A 313 28.13 15.19 10.97
CA LEU A 313 26.68 15.21 11.05
C LEU A 313 26.07 15.78 9.76
N TRP A 314 26.52 16.96 9.32
CA TRP A 314 26.03 17.59 8.10
C TRP A 314 26.27 16.74 6.85
N LYS A 315 27.44 16.10 6.75
CA LYS A 315 27.73 15.19 5.62
C LYS A 315 26.85 13.95 5.64
N LEU A 316 26.67 13.32 6.80
CA LEU A 316 25.79 12.16 6.96
C LEU A 316 24.34 12.52 6.62
N SER A 317 23.85 13.66 7.11
CA SER A 317 22.50 14.18 6.81
C SER A 317 22.32 14.41 5.31
N ASN A 318 23.29 15.01 4.62
CA ASN A 318 23.23 15.14 3.16
C ASN A 318 23.21 13.79 2.43
N ILE A 319 23.96 12.79 2.91
CA ILE A 319 23.97 11.44 2.33
C ILE A 319 22.59 10.78 2.49
N ASP A 320 21.98 10.91 3.67
CA ASP A 320 20.65 10.38 3.96
C ASP A 320 19.56 11.15 3.18
N PHE A 321 19.67 12.46 3.04
CA PHE A 321 18.80 13.30 2.22
C PHE A 321 18.83 12.89 0.74
N PHE A 322 20.02 12.77 0.14
CA PHE A 322 20.14 12.32 -1.25
C PHE A 322 19.69 10.86 -1.44
N PHE A 323 19.82 10.03 -0.41
CA PHE A 323 19.26 8.68 -0.44
C PHE A 323 17.73 8.72 -0.52
N ILE A 324 17.06 9.59 0.25
CA ILE A 324 15.61 9.78 0.17
C ILE A 324 15.21 10.30 -1.21
N ILE A 325 15.79 11.43 -1.65
CA ILE A 325 15.37 12.08 -2.91
C ILE A 325 15.62 11.21 -4.14
N LYS A 326 16.70 10.42 -4.16
CA LYS A 326 16.99 9.52 -5.28
C LYS A 326 16.24 8.19 -5.21
N SER A 327 15.52 7.94 -4.11
CA SER A 327 14.77 6.69 -3.99
C SER A 327 13.55 6.71 -4.91
N TRP A 328 13.32 5.59 -5.60
CA TRP A 328 12.17 5.42 -6.49
C TRP A 328 10.83 5.67 -5.80
N PRO A 329 10.58 5.24 -4.54
CA PRO A 329 9.31 5.54 -3.89
C PRO A 329 9.10 7.03 -3.64
N PHE A 330 10.14 7.80 -3.24
CA PHE A 330 10.01 9.24 -3.03
C PHE A 330 9.71 9.98 -4.34
N ILE A 331 10.48 9.68 -5.39
CA ILE A 331 10.27 10.26 -6.72
C ILE A 331 8.85 9.95 -7.21
N SER A 332 8.39 8.72 -7.01
CA SER A 332 7.04 8.31 -7.38
C SER A 332 6.02 9.16 -6.63
N ILE A 333 6.07 9.22 -5.29
CA ILE A 333 5.11 9.99 -4.46
C ILE A 333 5.08 11.47 -4.87
N VAL A 334 6.24 12.10 -5.09
CA VAL A 334 6.32 13.51 -5.46
C VAL A 334 5.73 13.76 -6.85
N LEU A 335 6.14 12.97 -7.85
CA LEU A 335 5.67 13.13 -9.24
C LEU A 335 4.17 12.90 -9.33
N VAL A 336 3.70 11.91 -8.59
CA VAL A 336 2.28 11.59 -8.40
C VAL A 336 1.51 12.73 -7.77
N GLY A 337 1.96 13.24 -6.63
CA GLY A 337 1.23 14.30 -5.94
C GLY A 337 1.17 15.55 -6.80
N LEU A 338 2.24 15.79 -7.58
CA LEU A 338 2.30 16.89 -8.52
C LEU A 338 1.28 16.70 -9.65
N LEU A 339 1.14 15.48 -10.20
CA LEU A 339 0.10 15.16 -11.18
C LEU A 339 -1.31 15.39 -10.62
N ILE A 340 -1.61 14.89 -9.42
CA ILE A 340 -2.92 15.10 -8.78
C ILE A 340 -3.18 16.60 -8.61
N ASN A 341 -2.19 17.36 -8.14
CA ASN A 341 -2.36 18.80 -7.95
C ASN A 341 -2.57 19.52 -9.28
N LEU A 342 -1.84 19.15 -10.34
CA LEU A 342 -2.06 19.68 -11.69
C LEU A 342 -3.48 19.39 -12.20
N ILE A 343 -3.96 18.16 -12.05
CA ILE A 343 -5.33 17.78 -12.42
C ILE A 343 -6.35 18.59 -11.61
N GLY A 344 -6.17 18.66 -10.30
CA GLY A 344 -7.03 19.44 -9.41
C GLY A 344 -7.05 20.91 -9.80
N LEU A 345 -5.93 21.49 -10.24
CA LEU A 345 -5.87 22.87 -10.74
C LEU A 345 -6.71 23.07 -12.03
N PHE A 346 -6.83 22.05 -12.88
CA PHE A 346 -7.73 22.11 -14.05
C PHE A 346 -9.21 22.10 -13.66
N GLU A 347 -9.57 21.37 -12.60
CA GLU A 347 -10.95 21.29 -12.10
C GLU A 347 -11.33 22.49 -11.22
N LEU A 348 -10.38 23.11 -10.51
CA LEU A 348 -10.60 24.28 -9.65
C LEU A 348 -11.17 25.51 -10.37
N GLY A 349 -11.05 25.55 -11.70
CA GLY A 349 -11.60 26.61 -12.54
C GLY A 349 -13.12 26.56 -12.68
N GLN A 350 -13.78 25.46 -12.32
CA GLN A 350 -15.24 25.31 -12.42
C GLN A 350 -15.83 24.61 -11.20
N VAL A 351 -16.85 25.18 -10.59
CA VAL A 351 -17.63 24.51 -9.54
C VAL A 351 -19.07 24.41 -9.98
N PHE A 352 -19.56 23.18 -10.12
CA PHE A 352 -20.90 22.89 -10.63
C PHE A 352 -21.20 23.63 -11.95
N GLY A 353 -20.20 23.68 -12.85
CA GLY A 353 -20.31 24.35 -14.15
C GLY A 353 -20.16 25.88 -14.13
N THR A 354 -19.92 26.49 -12.96
CA THR A 354 -19.68 27.94 -12.84
C THR A 354 -18.19 28.24 -12.75
N SER A 355 -17.68 29.12 -13.61
CA SER A 355 -16.26 29.49 -13.61
C SER A 355 -15.85 30.20 -12.31
N THR A 356 -14.83 29.70 -11.63
CA THR A 356 -14.29 30.26 -10.39
C THR A 356 -12.87 30.77 -10.57
N TYR A 357 -12.59 31.96 -10.00
CA TYR A 357 -11.24 32.52 -9.99
C TYR A 357 -10.33 31.83 -8.96
N PRO A 358 -9.02 31.74 -9.20
CA PRO A 358 -8.05 31.12 -8.29
C PRO A 358 -7.78 32.01 -7.05
N ARG A 359 -8.75 32.08 -6.15
CA ARG A 359 -8.61 32.80 -4.87
C ARG A 359 -7.74 31.99 -3.91
N THR A 360 -7.10 32.67 -2.94
CA THR A 360 -6.16 32.06 -1.98
C THR A 360 -6.71 30.81 -1.31
N TRP A 361 -7.98 30.82 -0.87
CA TRP A 361 -8.60 29.65 -0.22
C TRP A 361 -8.71 28.43 -1.15
N ARG A 362 -8.97 28.63 -2.45
CA ARG A 362 -9.03 27.56 -3.46
C ARG A 362 -7.67 27.00 -3.79
N MET A 363 -6.65 27.86 -3.86
CA MET A 363 -5.28 27.42 -4.07
C MET A 363 -4.75 26.64 -2.88
N LEU A 364 -5.16 26.98 -1.66
CA LEU A 364 -4.82 26.24 -0.44
C LEU A 364 -5.50 24.86 -0.38
N GLU A 365 -6.73 24.74 -0.86
CA GLU A 365 -7.49 23.48 -0.89
C GLU A 365 -6.79 22.40 -1.75
N ALA A 366 -6.25 22.78 -2.91
CA ALA A 366 -5.48 21.86 -3.77
C ALA A 366 -4.21 21.33 -3.09
N GLY A 367 -3.58 22.15 -2.23
CA GLY A 367 -2.38 21.78 -1.49
C GLY A 367 -2.62 20.69 -0.44
N ASN A 368 -3.86 20.53 0.04
CA ASN A 368 -4.20 19.54 1.06
C ASN A 368 -4.03 18.08 0.58
N SER A 369 -4.05 17.86 -0.74
CA SER A 369 -3.84 16.54 -1.36
C SER A 369 -2.47 15.93 -1.01
N PHE A 370 -1.47 16.77 -0.72
CA PHE A 370 -0.12 16.30 -0.35
C PHE A 370 0.03 15.93 1.13
N THR A 371 -0.89 16.33 2.01
CA THR A 371 -0.78 16.09 3.45
C THR A 371 -0.58 14.60 3.75
N LEU A 372 -1.36 13.75 3.09
CA LEU A 372 -1.27 12.29 3.26
C LEU A 372 0.06 11.73 2.73
N ALA A 373 0.50 12.19 1.55
CA ALA A 373 1.78 11.79 0.97
C ALA A 373 2.97 12.19 1.85
N ILE A 374 2.94 13.40 2.40
CA ILE A 374 3.96 13.92 3.33
C ILE A 374 4.02 13.03 4.58
N ASN A 375 2.87 12.75 5.20
CA ASN A 375 2.80 11.90 6.39
C ASN A 375 3.36 10.50 6.12
N ILE A 376 2.95 9.86 5.01
CA ILE A 376 3.48 8.54 4.62
C ILE A 376 4.99 8.58 4.42
N CYS A 377 5.51 9.59 3.69
CA CYS A 377 6.94 9.75 3.47
C CYS A 377 7.72 9.92 4.80
N ILE A 378 7.21 10.74 5.72
CA ILE A 378 7.85 10.97 7.01
C ILE A 378 7.97 9.66 7.79
N PHE A 379 6.87 8.92 7.95
CA PHE A 379 6.91 7.65 8.69
C PHE A 379 7.77 6.60 8.00
N LEU A 380 7.66 6.46 6.68
CA LEU A 380 8.41 5.48 5.90
C LEU A 380 9.92 5.75 5.95
N TYR A 381 10.35 6.96 5.61
CA TYR A 381 11.78 7.28 5.55
C TYR A 381 12.42 7.39 6.91
N SER A 382 11.69 7.85 7.94
CA SER A 382 12.18 7.80 9.32
C SER A 382 12.56 6.37 9.72
N GLY A 383 11.66 5.40 9.48
CA GLY A 383 11.93 4.00 9.76
C GLY A 383 13.07 3.42 8.92
N ILE A 384 13.09 3.70 7.61
CA ILE A 384 14.15 3.21 6.71
C ILE A 384 15.52 3.77 7.11
N LEU A 385 15.62 5.07 7.42
CA LEU A 385 16.89 5.71 7.78
C LEU A 385 17.45 5.13 9.08
N ILE A 386 16.60 4.85 10.08
CA ILE A 386 17.03 4.22 11.33
C ILE A 386 17.58 2.81 11.08
N HIS A 387 16.91 2.02 10.25
CA HIS A 387 17.28 0.62 10.00
C HIS A 387 18.23 0.40 8.81
N ARG A 388 18.64 1.46 8.11
CA ARG A 388 19.40 1.40 6.86
C ARG A 388 20.69 0.58 6.97
N SER A 389 21.45 0.79 8.04
CA SER A 389 22.71 0.09 8.29
C SER A 389 22.49 -1.41 8.46
N ARG A 390 21.46 -1.81 9.22
CA ARG A 390 21.07 -3.22 9.41
C ARG A 390 20.54 -3.86 8.13
N ILE A 391 19.71 -3.14 7.37
CA ILE A 391 19.18 -3.62 6.08
C ILE A 391 20.33 -3.92 5.11
N SER A 392 21.39 -3.10 5.15
CA SER A 392 22.57 -3.25 4.29
C SER A 392 23.65 -4.16 4.90
N LYS A 393 23.44 -4.72 6.11
CA LYS A 393 24.41 -5.54 6.86
C LYS A 393 25.76 -4.84 7.11
N ILE A 394 25.73 -3.52 7.32
CA ILE A 394 26.92 -2.70 7.63
C ILE A 394 26.84 -2.05 9.02
N ASP A 395 25.85 -2.41 9.83
CA ASP A 395 25.66 -1.90 11.19
C ASP A 395 26.90 -2.10 12.05
N GLN A 396 27.51 -3.29 12.01
CA GLN A 396 28.77 -3.54 12.74
C GLN A 396 29.91 -2.61 12.32
N LEU A 397 30.00 -2.27 11.02
CA LEU A 397 31.03 -1.34 10.54
C LEU A 397 30.76 0.09 11.01
N VAL A 398 29.50 0.51 11.00
CA VAL A 398 29.10 1.84 11.49
C VAL A 398 29.32 1.94 13.00
N ASP A 399 29.02 0.89 13.76
CA ASP A 399 29.15 0.86 15.22
C ASP A 399 30.62 0.85 15.67
N THR A 400 31.55 0.36 14.84
CA THR A 400 33.00 0.46 15.09
C THR A 400 33.59 1.83 14.73
N SER A 401 32.81 2.72 14.12
CA SER A 401 33.29 4.06 13.78
C SER A 401 33.47 4.90 15.05
N PRO A 402 34.46 5.82 15.09
CA PRO A 402 34.67 6.67 16.25
C PRO A 402 33.64 7.82 16.34
N ALA A 403 32.60 7.81 15.52
CA ALA A 403 31.55 8.83 15.53
C ALA A 403 30.64 8.63 16.75
N PRO A 404 30.40 9.67 17.57
CA PRO A 404 29.53 9.54 18.73
C PRO A 404 28.07 9.34 18.32
N ASN A 405 27.30 8.64 19.17
CA ASN A 405 25.91 8.28 18.88
C ASN A 405 25.01 9.46 18.53
N TRP A 406 25.21 10.63 19.15
CA TRP A 406 24.41 11.82 18.86
C TRP A 406 24.64 12.36 17.44
N VAL A 407 25.83 12.15 16.84
CA VAL A 407 26.10 12.50 15.45
C VAL A 407 25.36 11.56 14.51
N LEU A 408 25.41 10.25 14.80
CA LEU A 408 24.73 9.23 13.99
C LEU A 408 23.20 9.40 14.04
N LEU A 409 22.65 9.68 15.22
CA LEU A 409 21.21 9.86 15.42
C LEU A 409 20.76 11.24 14.93
N GLY A 410 21.51 12.30 15.25
CA GLY A 410 21.22 13.67 14.82
C GLY A 410 21.33 13.87 13.31
N SER A 411 22.08 13.03 12.59
CA SER A 411 22.12 13.09 11.12
C SER A 411 20.82 12.61 10.43
N LYS A 412 19.91 11.96 11.17
CA LYS A 412 18.65 11.39 10.64
C LYS A 412 17.45 12.33 10.77
N PHE A 413 17.59 13.41 11.53
CA PHE A 413 16.62 14.49 11.73
C PHE A 413 17.09 15.71 10.95
#